data_AF-A0A2M7N4U3-F1
#
_entry.id   AF-A0A2M7N4U3-F1
#
_cell.length_a   1.000
_cell.length_b   1.000
_cell.length_c   1.000
_cell.angle_alpha   90.00
_cell.angle_beta   90.00
_cell.angle_gamma   90.00
#
_symmetry.space_group_name_H-M   'P 1'
#
loop_
_entity.id
_entity.type
_entity.pdbx_description
1 polymer ?
#
loop_
_entity_poly.entity_id
_entity_poly.type
_entity_poly.pdbx_seq_one_letter_code
_entity_poly.pdbx_strand_id
1 'polypeptide(L)' 'MKTNLKYNIELDKTQIFNLISQLNVDDKIELINNLQESTFIKRFEKLLDSLKTSDLTYEDITKEVEIVRNKRFKEGKHNA' A
#
# COMPACT_ATOMS: atom_id res chain seq x y z
N MET A 1 -19.60 30.89 -31.37
CA MET A 1 -18.42 30.08 -31.02
C MET A 1 -18.07 30.36 -29.57
N LYS A 2 -18.19 29.38 -28.66
CA LYS A 2 -17.78 29.56 -27.26
C LYS A 2 -16.25 29.50 -27.19
N THR A 3 -15.62 30.62 -26.89
CA THR A 3 -14.17 30.75 -26.70
C THR A 3 -13.76 30.01 -25.44
N ASN A 4 -12.89 29.02 -25.57
CA ASN A 4 -12.31 28.27 -24.45
C ASN A 4 -11.23 29.12 -23.78
N LEU A 5 -11.65 30.08 -22.94
CA LEU A 5 -10.76 30.94 -22.17
C LEU A 5 -10.15 30.10 -21.03
N LYS A 6 -8.85 29.80 -21.14
CA LYS A 6 -8.09 29.16 -20.07
C LYS A 6 -7.71 30.22 -19.03
N TYR A 7 -8.45 30.25 -17.93
CA TYR A 7 -8.11 31.05 -16.76
C TYR A 7 -7.11 30.27 -15.92
N ASN A 8 -5.96 30.87 -15.61
CA ASN A 8 -5.00 30.30 -14.68
C ASN A 8 -5.45 30.66 -13.26
N ILE A 9 -6.21 29.76 -12.64
CA ILE A 9 -6.73 29.95 -11.29
C ILE A 9 -5.83 29.15 -10.35
N GLU A 10 -5.10 29.83 -9.47
CA GLU A 10 -4.47 29.17 -8.33
C GLU A 10 -5.57 28.79 -7.34
N LEU A 11 -5.75 27.50 -7.14
CA LEU A 11 -6.67 26.95 -6.16
C LEU A 11 -5.87 26.26 -5.07
N ASP A 12 -6.19 26.60 -3.83
CA ASP A 12 -5.69 25.84 -2.70
C ASP A 12 -6.42 24.49 -2.57
N LYS A 13 -5.84 23.60 -1.76
CA LYS A 13 -6.39 22.26 -1.54
C LYS A 13 -7.83 22.28 -1.03
N THR A 14 -8.17 23.21 -0.14
CA THR A 14 -9.52 23.31 0.45
C THR A 14 -10.56 23.77 -0.58
N GLN A 15 -10.18 24.70 -1.46
CA GLN A 15 -11.02 25.17 -2.55
C GLN A 15 -11.32 24.04 -3.54
N ILE A 16 -10.32 23.22 -3.86
CA ILE A 16 -10.50 22.03 -4.71
C ILE A 16 -11.51 21.06 -4.07
N PHE A 17 -11.38 20.75 -2.78
CA PHE A 17 -12.33 19.86 -2.09
C PHE A 17 -13.75 20.44 -2.05
N ASN A 18 -13.89 21.75 -1.85
CA ASN A 18 -15.18 22.41 -1.88
C ASN A 18 -15.84 22.28 -3.25
N LEU A 19 -15.09 22.45 -4.34
CA LEU A 19 -15.60 22.23 -5.71
C LEU A 19 -16.03 20.78 -5.93
N ILE A 20 -15.19 19.83 -5.52
CA ILE A 20 -15.53 18.40 -5.63
C ILE A 20 -16.79 18.06 -4.82
N SER A 21 -17.00 18.69 -3.66
CA SER A 21 -18.18 18.43 -2.83
C SER A 21 -19.49 18.80 -3.53
N GLN A 22 -19.45 19.83 -4.39
CA GLN A 22 -20.59 20.35 -5.13
C GLN A 22 -20.93 19.54 -6.39
N LEU A 23 -20.02 18.66 -6.84
CA LEU A 23 -20.26 17.80 -7.99
C LEU A 23 -21.40 16.81 -7.73
N ASN A 24 -22.11 16.44 -8.81
CA ASN A 24 -23.10 15.37 -8.76
C ASN A 24 -22.40 14.00 -8.56
N VAL A 25 -23.20 12.95 -8.37
CA VAL A 25 -22.67 11.60 -8.11
C VAL A 25 -21.90 11.05 -9.31
N ASP A 26 -22.39 11.27 -10.53
CA ASP A 26 -21.78 10.73 -11.75
C ASP A 26 -20.40 11.36 -12.01
N ASP A 27 -20.28 12.68 -11.86
CA ASP A 27 -19.02 13.43 -11.98
C ASP A 27 -18.01 13.00 -10.90
N LYS A 28 -18.49 12.71 -9.68
CA LYS A 28 -17.65 12.17 -8.61
C LYS A 28 -17.11 10.79 -8.95
N ILE A 29 -17.94 9.93 -9.57
CA ILE A 29 -17.52 8.60 -10.03
C ILE A 29 -16.46 8.74 -11.13
N GLU A 30 -16.67 9.61 -12.10
CA GLU A 30 -15.69 9.88 -13.16
C GLU A 30 -14.37 10.40 -12.60
N LEU A 31 -14.41 11.33 -11.65
CA LEU A 31 -13.22 11.83 -10.96
C LEU A 31 -12.47 10.73 -10.22
N ILE A 32 -13.20 9.84 -9.53
CA ILE A 32 -12.60 8.69 -8.85
C ILE A 32 -11.88 7.79 -9.85
N ASN A 33 -12.49 7.47 -10.99
CA ASN A 33 -11.88 6.60 -12.01
C ASN A 33 -10.56 7.20 -12.53
N ASN A 34 -10.54 8.50 -12.83
CA ASN A 34 -9.33 9.20 -13.25
C ASN A 34 -8.25 9.23 -12.15
N LEU A 35 -8.65 9.43 -10.89
CA LEU A 35 -7.72 9.41 -9.75
C LEU A 35 -7.20 8.01 -9.46
N GLN A 36 -7.96 6.95 -9.76
CA GLN A 36 -7.52 5.57 -9.52
C GLN A 36 -6.30 5.22 -10.37
N GLU A 37 -6.24 5.65 -11.63
CA GLU A 37 -5.09 5.39 -12.50
C GLU A 37 -3.81 6.03 -11.94
N SER A 38 -3.88 7.32 -11.57
CA SER A 38 -2.73 8.06 -11.03
C SER A 38 -2.33 7.64 -9.62
N THR A 39 -3.26 7.08 -8.83
CA THR A 39 -2.99 6.64 -7.45
C THR A 39 -2.69 5.15 -7.33
N PHE A 40 -2.79 4.38 -8.41
CA PHE A 40 -2.64 2.92 -8.41
C PHE A 40 -1.32 2.48 -7.78
N ILE A 41 -0.19 3.04 -8.23
CA ILE A 41 1.15 2.65 -7.76
C ILE A 41 1.26 2.78 -6.25
N LYS A 42 0.89 3.94 -5.71
CA LYS A 42 0.98 4.20 -4.26
C LYS A 42 0.04 3.31 -3.44
N ARG A 43 -1.14 2.99 -3.97
CA ARG A 43 -2.07 2.04 -3.34
C ARG A 43 -1.53 0.62 -3.37
N PHE A 44 -0.90 0.23 -4.47
CA PHE A 44 -0.28 -1.08 -4.65
C PHE A 44 0.94 -1.26 -3.74
N GLU A 45 1.82 -0.27 -3.64
CA GLU A 45 2.94 -0.27 -2.69
C GLU A 45 2.46 -0.43 -1.25
N LYS A 46 1.45 0.35 -0.85
CA LYS A 46 0.85 0.24 0.49
C LYS A 46 0.25 -1.15 0.74
N LEU A 47 -0.39 -1.74 -0.27
CA LEU A 47 -0.91 -3.10 -0.18
C LEU A 47 0.24 -4.11 -0.04
N LEU A 48 1.28 -3.99 -0.87
CA LEU A 48 2.46 -4.85 -0.81
C LEU A 48 3.10 -4.79 0.58
N ASP A 49 3.29 -3.59 1.13
CA ASP A 49 3.82 -3.41 2.48
C ASP A 49 2.93 -4.01 3.57
N SER A 50 1.60 -3.95 3.41
CA SER A 50 0.67 -4.59 4.35
C SER A 50 0.69 -6.12 4.28
N LEU A 51 1.08 -6.68 3.13
CA LEU A 51 1.17 -8.13 2.90
C LEU A 51 2.56 -8.68 3.18
N LYS A 52 3.58 -7.82 3.31
CA LYS A 52 4.89 -8.22 3.84
C LYS A 52 4.68 -8.69 5.28
N THR A 53 4.58 -10.00 5.44
CA THR A 53 4.83 -10.63 6.74
C THR A 53 6.26 -10.31 7.15
N SER A 54 6.50 -10.06 8.43
CA SER A 54 7.84 -9.93 9.00
C SER A 54 8.73 -11.04 8.44
N ASP A 55 9.67 -10.67 7.57
CA ASP A 55 10.54 -11.62 6.91
C ASP A 55 11.31 -12.38 7.98
N LEU A 56 11.11 -13.70 8.06
CA LEU A 56 11.95 -14.58 8.86
C LEU A 56 13.37 -14.44 8.31
N THR A 57 14.25 -13.84 9.11
CA THR A 57 15.64 -13.70 8.68
C THR A 57 16.32 -15.07 8.72
N TYR A 58 17.40 -15.23 7.96
CA TYR A 58 18.23 -16.44 8.02
C TYR A 58 18.74 -16.70 9.45
N GLU A 59 18.94 -15.64 10.23
CA GLU A 59 19.33 -15.72 11.63
C GLU A 59 18.18 -16.26 12.51
N ASP A 60 16.95 -15.79 12.32
CA ASP A 60 15.76 -16.31 13.01
C ASP A 60 15.56 -17.81 12.74
N ILE A 61 15.73 -18.22 11.47
CA ILE A 61 15.66 -19.62 11.06
C ILE A 61 16.76 -20.44 11.74
N THR A 62 18.00 -19.95 11.70
CA THR A 62 19.16 -20.65 12.29
C THR A 62 18.98 -20.82 13.80
N LYS A 63 18.52 -19.78 14.48
CA LYS A 63 18.28 -19.79 15.92
C LYS A 63 17.24 -20.85 16.31
N GLU A 64 16.12 -20.92 15.60
CA GLU A 64 15.09 -21.91 15.85
C GLU A 64 15.60 -23.34 15.58
N VAL A 65 16.32 -23.54 14.46
CA VAL A 65 16.92 -24.84 14.13
C VAL A 65 17.91 -25.30 15.21
N GLU A 66 18.77 -24.41 15.70
CA GLU A 66 19.74 -24.72 16.76
C GLU A 66 19.05 -25.02 18.11
N ILE A 67 17.96 -24.33 18.44
CA ILE A 67 17.14 -24.65 19.61
C ILE A 67 16.63 -26.10 19.51
N VAL A 68 16.06 -26.46 18.36
CA VAL A 68 15.53 -27.82 18.11
C VAL A 68 16.66 -28.87 18.10
N ARG A 69 17.80 -28.57 17.48
CA ARG A 69 18.97 -29.45 17.42
C ARG A 69 19.51 -29.75 18.81
N ASN A 70 19.68 -28.72 19.63
CA ASN A 70 20.11 -28.87 21.03
C ASN A 70 19.11 -29.66 21.87
N LYS A 71 17.81 -29.43 21.68
CA LYS A 71 16.76 -30.21 22.35
C LYS A 71 16.82 -31.69 21.98
N ARG A 72 16.93 -32.01 20.68
CA ARG A 72 17.05 -33.40 20.21
C ARG A 72 18.32 -34.10 20.71
N PHE A 73 19.44 -33.37 20.75
CA PHE A 73 20.69 -33.89 21.31
C PHE A 73 20.55 -34.25 22.79
N LYS A 74 19.96 -33.35 23.60
CA LYS A 74 19.68 -33.60 25.02
C LYS A 74 18.71 -34.76 25.24
N GLU A 75 17.73 -34.94 24.35
CA GLU A 75 16.76 -36.03 24.40
C GLU A 75 17.30 -37.38 23.88
N GLY A 76 18.56 -37.45 23.41
CA GLY A 76 19.15 -38.67 22.85
C GLY A 76 18.50 -39.13 21.53
N LYS A 77 17.69 -38.28 20.90
CA LYS A 77 17.03 -38.54 19.60
C LYS A 77 17.86 -38.05 18.43
N HIS A 78 19.18 -38.08 18.56
CA HIS A 78 20.06 -37.86 17.43
C HIS A 78 20.16 -39.18 16.68
N ASN A 79 19.54 -39.28 15.51
CA ASN A 79 19.75 -40.44 14.65
C ASN A 79 21.26 -40.50 14.34
N ALA A 80 21.85 -41.67 14.58
CA ALA A 80 23.18 -42.02 14.11
C ALA A 80 23.17 -42.22 12.59
#